data_AF-A0A2A3VJJ1-F1
#
_entry.id   AF-A0A2A3VJJ1-F1
#
_cell.length_a   1.000
_cell.length_b   1.000
_cell.length_c   1.000
_cell.angle_alpha   90.00
_cell.angle_beta   90.00
_cell.angle_gamma   90.00
#
_symmetry.space_group_name_H-M   'P 1'
#
loop_
_entity.id
_entity.type
_entity.pdbx_description
1 polymer ?
#
loop_
_entity_poly.entity_id
_entity_poly.type
_entity_poly.pdbx_seq_one_letter_code
_entity_poly.pdbx_strand_id
1 'polypeptide(L)'
;MSSWRPRLLLLLACAVLAACRPAADPATPPVETVEVASPEEGGAVSTAPLTDEDMPEAALPEAGLEAVDWSPMTLSDGTASLGCELDYANAGDGTVLTEFDRDALREAMSTCAERGVFRLRFRGRVTQEFTQLMQRLAVVADELAINKRVLDIDSSGGMVEEALRAGDVIAESRWTIWVRDGAVCHSSCVFVLAGGDTRLIGGRVGIHRIIRMSSSASTRAELNRELRAVYGRVRDYLERNGAAVAVADLMMAVPNRSLRILTPDELKLYGLDGVNPAQDDLDRLRLMRKCGQDFVNRRDAYVRAFDTTCNAPDRDVEQLAACGLELRGKFGFPDAQCPSESPLSEFDLVGQMTAAADIASRLRILGVPGVDPQSAADPRPTEPTPTRRRERASPASAAEAANGAAPPRPPSDETAAGDETLIETGETAETAEPVEPDTER
;
A
#
# COMPACT_ATOMS: atom_id res chain seq x y z
N MET A 1 78.64 -1.63 23.52
CA MET A 1 77.39 -2.42 23.70
C MET A 1 76.18 -1.47 23.85
N SER A 2 75.82 -0.67 22.83
CA SER A 2 74.74 0.33 22.95
C SER A 2 73.96 0.57 21.64
N SER A 3 73.45 -0.51 21.04
CA SER A 3 72.57 -0.44 19.86
C SER A 3 71.36 -1.39 19.95
N TRP A 4 71.29 -2.25 20.97
CA TRP A 4 70.26 -3.27 21.09
C TRP A 4 68.99 -2.78 21.82
N ARG A 5 69.13 -1.82 22.75
CA ARG A 5 68.02 -1.28 23.56
C ARG A 5 66.87 -0.64 22.74
N PRO A 6 67.08 0.22 21.73
CA PRO A 6 65.97 0.83 20.99
C PRO A 6 65.19 -0.18 20.13
N ARG A 7 65.85 -1.22 19.62
CA ARG A 7 65.20 -2.28 18.83
C ARG A 7 64.29 -3.17 19.68
N LEU A 8 64.69 -3.45 20.93
CA LEU A 8 63.88 -4.23 21.86
C LEU A 8 62.60 -3.47 22.27
N LEU A 9 62.71 -2.15 22.49
CA LEU A 9 61.57 -1.28 22.80
C LEU A 9 60.57 -1.18 21.63
N LEU A 10 61.03 -1.07 20.38
CA LEU A 10 60.12 -1.09 19.22
C LEU A 10 59.38 -2.42 19.08
N LEU A 11 60.08 -3.56 19.25
CA LEU A 11 59.45 -4.89 19.15
C LEU A 11 58.40 -5.12 20.24
N LEU A 12 58.65 -4.65 21.47
CA LEU A 12 57.67 -4.67 22.56
C LEU A 12 56.46 -3.77 22.26
N ALA A 13 56.67 -2.56 21.70
CA ALA A 13 55.56 -1.68 21.32
C ALA A 13 54.68 -2.28 20.21
N CYS A 14 55.28 -2.92 19.19
CA CYS A 14 54.53 -3.63 18.15
C CYS A 14 53.76 -4.85 18.70
N ALA A 15 54.32 -5.58 19.68
CA ALA A 15 53.63 -6.70 20.32
C ALA A 15 52.41 -6.25 21.13
N VAL A 16 52.49 -5.11 21.83
CA VAL A 16 51.34 -4.55 22.57
C VAL A 16 50.25 -4.07 21.62
N LEU A 17 50.59 -3.44 20.49
CA LEU A 17 49.61 -3.03 19.47
C LEU A 17 48.92 -4.21 18.79
N ALA A 18 49.59 -5.36 18.65
CA ALA A 18 48.97 -6.59 18.13
C ALA A 18 48.03 -7.27 19.14
N ALA A 19 48.21 -7.03 20.44
CA ALA A 19 47.37 -7.59 21.51
C ALA A 19 46.06 -6.81 21.73
N CYS A 20 45.94 -5.59 21.22
CA CYS A 20 44.73 -4.76 21.29
C CYS A 20 43.76 -4.97 20.11
N ARG A 21 43.64 -6.19 19.58
CA ARG A 21 42.47 -6.53 18.75
C ARG A 21 41.25 -6.62 19.69
N PRO A 22 40.13 -5.92 19.41
CA PRO A 22 38.89 -6.25 20.10
C PRO A 22 38.60 -7.72 19.86
N ALA A 23 38.19 -8.43 20.92
CA ALA A 23 37.61 -9.75 20.73
C ALA A 23 36.43 -9.57 19.78
N ALA A 24 36.36 -10.38 18.72
CA ALA A 24 35.12 -10.45 17.95
C ALA A 24 34.04 -10.90 18.93
N ASP A 25 32.96 -10.11 19.04
CA ASP A 25 31.78 -10.57 19.77
C ASP A 25 31.41 -11.96 19.25
N PRO A 26 31.02 -12.90 20.13
CA PRO A 26 30.56 -14.20 19.68
C PRO A 26 29.34 -13.94 18.78
N ALA A 27 29.52 -14.12 17.47
CA ALA A 27 28.50 -13.81 16.50
C ALA A 27 27.22 -14.53 16.92
N THR A 28 26.17 -13.76 17.21
CA THR A 28 24.84 -14.32 17.44
C THR A 28 24.56 -15.25 16.27
N PRO A 29 24.19 -16.52 16.49
CA PRO A 29 23.90 -17.42 15.39
C PRO A 29 22.84 -16.74 14.51
N PRO A 30 22.99 -16.80 13.17
CA PRO A 30 22.06 -16.12 12.28
C PRO A 30 20.64 -16.63 12.56
N VAL A 31 19.68 -15.71 12.59
CA VAL A 31 18.27 -16.08 12.65
C VAL A 31 17.94 -16.82 11.35
N GLU A 32 17.64 -18.10 11.46
CA GLU A 32 17.35 -18.96 10.32
C GLU A 32 15.84 -19.08 10.13
N THR A 33 15.34 -18.56 9.01
CA THR A 33 13.97 -18.79 8.53
C THR A 33 13.99 -19.97 7.57
N VAL A 34 13.30 -21.06 7.93
CA VAL A 34 13.19 -22.26 7.10
C VAL A 34 11.91 -22.18 6.26
N GLU A 35 12.03 -22.32 4.95
CA GLU A 35 10.87 -22.39 4.04
C GLU A 35 10.14 -23.73 4.17
N VAL A 36 8.81 -23.69 4.14
CA VAL A 36 7.91 -24.86 4.21
C VAL A 36 7.01 -24.93 2.96
N ALA A 37 6.54 -26.12 2.56
CA ALA A 37 5.82 -26.21 1.29
C ALA A 37 4.38 -25.71 1.36
N SER A 38 3.76 -25.73 2.56
CA SER A 38 2.45 -25.11 2.84
C SER A 38 2.30 -24.71 4.32
N PRO A 39 1.31 -23.87 4.68
CA PRO A 39 1.04 -23.52 6.09
C PRO A 39 0.74 -24.73 6.99
N GLU A 40 0.08 -25.76 6.45
CA GLU A 40 -0.22 -27.00 7.17
C GLU A 40 1.05 -27.77 7.54
N GLU A 41 2.06 -27.78 6.66
CA GLU A 41 3.38 -28.35 6.95
C GLU A 41 4.19 -27.48 7.93
N GLY A 42 3.96 -26.16 7.94
CA GLY A 42 4.53 -25.21 8.90
C GLY A 42 4.01 -25.36 10.33
N GLY A 43 2.94 -26.12 10.54
CA GLY A 43 2.52 -26.59 11.87
C GLY A 43 1.54 -25.70 12.65
N ALA A 44 1.05 -24.59 12.07
CA ALA A 44 0.03 -23.73 12.70
C ALA A 44 -0.97 -23.20 11.67
N VAL A 45 -2.22 -23.67 11.75
CA VAL A 45 -3.35 -23.16 10.94
C VAL A 45 -4.56 -23.01 11.84
N SER A 46 -5.22 -21.84 11.80
CA SER A 46 -6.49 -21.61 12.49
C SER A 46 -7.65 -21.88 11.54
N THR A 47 -8.55 -22.81 11.91
CA THR A 47 -9.68 -23.24 11.07
C THR A 47 -11.03 -23.21 11.80
N ALA A 48 -11.05 -22.81 13.07
CA ALA A 48 -12.28 -22.64 13.83
C ALA A 48 -13.10 -21.47 13.22
N PRO A 49 -14.40 -21.64 12.94
CA PRO A 49 -15.25 -20.52 12.57
C PRO A 49 -15.26 -19.48 13.68
N LEU A 50 -15.01 -18.22 13.32
CA LEU A 50 -15.21 -17.08 14.19
C LEU A 50 -16.61 -16.52 13.94
N THR A 51 -17.31 -16.15 15.01
CA THR A 51 -18.55 -15.38 14.97
C THR A 51 -18.26 -13.89 15.16
N ASP A 52 -19.26 -13.04 14.90
CA ASP A 52 -19.16 -11.60 15.17
C ASP A 52 -18.92 -11.31 16.68
N GLU A 53 -19.30 -12.24 17.58
CA GLU A 53 -19.04 -12.15 19.02
C GLU A 53 -17.60 -12.52 19.41
N ASP A 54 -16.89 -13.29 18.57
CA ASP A 54 -15.48 -13.65 18.77
C ASP A 54 -14.51 -12.59 18.23
N MET A 55 -14.98 -11.70 17.35
CA MET A 55 -14.16 -10.65 16.75
C MET A 55 -13.97 -9.48 17.72
N PRO A 56 -12.74 -8.96 17.90
CA PRO A 56 -12.54 -7.73 18.67
C PRO A 56 -13.24 -6.57 17.97
N GLU A 57 -13.89 -5.70 18.76
CA GLU A 57 -14.60 -4.54 18.21
C GLU A 57 -13.64 -3.65 17.40
N ALA A 58 -14.03 -3.33 16.17
CA ALA A 58 -13.17 -2.64 15.21
C ALA A 58 -12.71 -1.30 15.79
N ALA A 59 -11.39 -1.16 15.99
CA ALA A 59 -10.79 -0.03 16.70
C ALA A 59 -11.04 1.34 16.02
N LEU A 60 -11.40 1.32 14.74
CA LEU A 60 -11.89 2.43 13.93
C LEU A 60 -12.92 1.87 12.93
N PRO A 61 -13.84 2.70 12.38
CA PRO A 61 -14.53 2.32 11.15
C PRO A 61 -13.49 1.96 10.08
N GLU A 62 -13.78 0.96 9.25
CA GLU A 62 -12.94 0.64 8.09
C GLU A 62 -12.70 1.93 7.30
N ALA A 63 -11.42 2.29 7.12
CA ALA A 63 -11.00 3.39 6.27
C ALA A 63 -11.12 2.96 4.80
N GLY A 64 -12.34 2.60 4.40
CA GLY A 64 -12.69 2.44 3.00
C GLY A 64 -12.51 3.75 2.26
N LEU A 65 -12.76 3.72 0.95
CA LEU A 65 -12.75 4.91 0.11
C LEU A 65 -13.91 5.83 0.51
N GLU A 66 -13.71 6.63 1.58
CA GLU A 66 -14.55 7.77 1.93
C GLU A 66 -14.81 8.59 0.66
N ALA A 67 -16.01 9.15 0.52
CA ALA A 67 -16.41 9.88 -0.69
C ALA A 67 -15.37 10.97 -1.02
N VAL A 68 -14.56 10.71 -2.05
CA VAL A 68 -13.33 11.47 -2.30
C VAL A 68 -13.66 12.94 -2.49
N ASP A 69 -13.05 13.79 -1.65
CA ASP A 69 -13.18 15.22 -1.80
C ASP A 69 -12.44 15.67 -3.07
N TRP A 70 -13.18 16.29 -3.99
CA TRP A 70 -12.70 16.85 -5.25
C TRP A 70 -12.58 18.39 -5.21
N SER A 71 -12.64 19.00 -4.02
CA SER A 71 -12.41 20.44 -3.84
C SER A 71 -11.02 20.88 -4.39
N PRO A 72 -10.84 22.16 -4.76
CA PRO A 72 -9.54 22.64 -5.24
C PRO A 72 -8.43 22.43 -4.21
N MET A 73 -7.37 21.72 -4.59
CA MET A 73 -6.22 21.40 -3.74
C MET A 73 -4.90 21.78 -4.41
N THR A 74 -3.84 21.90 -3.62
CA THR A 74 -2.46 22.11 -4.11
C THR A 74 -1.48 21.34 -3.22
N LEU A 75 -0.39 20.83 -3.79
CA LEU A 75 0.67 20.20 -3.00
C LEU A 75 1.61 21.29 -2.46
N SER A 76 1.36 21.71 -1.23
CA SER A 76 2.10 22.76 -0.53
C SER A 76 3.52 22.30 -0.10
N ASP A 77 3.60 21.09 0.44
CA ASP A 77 4.78 20.48 1.07
C ASP A 77 5.43 19.38 0.21
N GLY A 78 5.15 19.32 -1.10
CA GLY A 78 5.69 18.29 -1.97
C GLY A 78 5.42 18.46 -3.47
N THR A 79 6.04 17.60 -4.27
CA THR A 79 5.87 17.50 -5.72
C THR A 79 5.47 16.09 -6.12
N ALA A 80 4.45 15.97 -6.96
CA ALA A 80 4.03 14.72 -7.59
C ALA A 80 4.42 14.71 -9.07
N SER A 81 4.88 13.57 -9.59
CA SER A 81 5.13 13.36 -11.03
C SER A 81 4.59 12.01 -11.47
N LEU A 82 3.91 11.97 -12.60
CA LEU A 82 3.20 10.80 -13.10
C LEU A 82 3.82 10.28 -14.40
N GLY A 83 3.97 8.97 -14.51
CA GLY A 83 4.39 8.30 -15.74
C GLY A 83 3.63 6.98 -15.95
N CYS A 84 3.74 6.43 -17.16
CA CYS A 84 2.96 5.28 -17.61
C CYS A 84 3.82 4.05 -17.98
N GLU A 85 5.09 4.04 -17.55
CA GLU A 85 6.07 3.02 -17.91
C GLU A 85 6.92 2.62 -16.69
N LEU A 86 7.50 1.42 -16.71
CA LEU A 86 8.44 0.94 -15.68
C LEU A 86 9.91 1.01 -16.13
N ASP A 87 10.20 1.65 -17.27
CA ASP A 87 11.57 1.94 -17.72
C ASP A 87 12.03 3.30 -17.18
N TYR A 88 12.65 3.27 -16.01
CA TYR A 88 13.17 4.47 -15.32
C TYR A 88 14.36 5.09 -16.05
N ALA A 89 15.07 4.34 -16.89
CA ALA A 89 16.26 4.81 -17.59
C ALA A 89 15.90 5.66 -18.82
N ASN A 90 14.87 5.25 -19.57
CA ASN A 90 14.46 5.93 -20.79
C ASN A 90 13.22 6.84 -20.61
N ALA A 91 12.24 6.47 -19.78
CA ALA A 91 11.05 7.30 -19.53
C ALA A 91 11.25 8.34 -18.41
N GLY A 92 12.30 8.18 -17.59
CA GLY A 92 12.64 9.11 -16.52
C GLY A 92 11.59 9.18 -15.40
N ASP A 93 11.47 10.34 -14.76
CA ASP A 93 10.60 10.51 -13.59
C ASP A 93 9.12 10.77 -13.90
N GLY A 94 8.75 10.96 -15.18
CA GLY A 94 7.40 11.34 -15.61
C GLY A 94 7.13 12.85 -15.58
N THR A 95 5.87 13.22 -15.83
CA THR A 95 5.40 14.62 -15.93
C THR A 95 4.94 15.13 -14.57
N VAL A 96 5.38 16.33 -14.16
CA VAL A 96 4.95 16.96 -12.90
C VAL A 96 3.46 17.30 -12.97
N LEU A 97 2.69 16.87 -11.96
CA LEU A 97 1.27 17.21 -11.84
C LEU A 97 1.12 18.62 -11.25
N THR A 98 0.32 19.47 -11.92
CA THR A 98 0.00 20.84 -11.48
C THR A 98 -1.47 21.02 -11.13
N GLU A 99 -2.34 20.17 -11.66
CA GLU A 99 -3.79 20.17 -11.47
C GLU A 99 -4.21 18.80 -10.93
N PHE A 100 -5.19 18.79 -10.03
CA PHE A 100 -5.53 17.63 -9.20
C PHE A 100 -7.05 17.36 -9.14
N ASP A 101 -7.85 18.03 -9.97
CA ASP A 101 -9.25 17.66 -10.16
C ASP A 101 -9.36 16.36 -10.98
N ARG A 102 -10.59 15.84 -11.06
CA ARG A 102 -10.86 14.52 -11.62
C ARG A 102 -10.61 14.44 -13.13
N ASP A 103 -10.81 15.53 -13.85
CA ASP A 103 -10.68 15.54 -15.31
C ASP A 103 -9.23 15.73 -15.71
N ALA A 104 -8.49 16.63 -15.04
CA ALA A 104 -7.04 16.78 -15.21
C ALA A 104 -6.26 15.49 -14.88
N LEU A 105 -6.60 14.80 -13.77
CA LEU A 105 -5.98 13.52 -13.43
C LEU A 105 -6.33 12.42 -14.44
N ARG A 106 -7.58 12.36 -14.93
CA ARG A 106 -7.97 11.37 -15.95
C ARG A 106 -7.29 11.62 -17.29
N GLU A 107 -7.10 12.87 -17.68
CA GLU A 107 -6.32 13.23 -18.87
C GLU A 107 -4.85 12.80 -18.71
N ALA A 108 -4.22 13.15 -17.58
CA ALA A 108 -2.83 12.79 -17.28
C ALA A 108 -2.60 11.26 -17.25
N MET A 109 -3.59 10.49 -16.80
CA MET A 109 -3.53 9.02 -16.70
C MET A 109 -4.05 8.27 -17.94
N SER A 110 -4.57 8.99 -18.95
CA SER A 110 -5.18 8.36 -20.14
C SER A 110 -4.24 7.41 -20.88
N THR A 111 -2.97 7.80 -21.07
CA THR A 111 -1.93 6.96 -21.71
C THR A 111 -1.44 5.81 -20.83
N CYS A 112 -1.72 5.85 -19.51
CA CYS A 112 -1.42 4.77 -18.59
C CYS A 112 -2.46 3.64 -18.69
N ALA A 113 -3.70 3.96 -19.08
CA ALA A 113 -4.76 2.97 -19.30
C ALA A 113 -4.38 1.96 -20.38
N GLU A 114 -3.82 2.42 -21.50
CA GLU A 114 -3.36 1.56 -22.61
C GLU A 114 -2.29 0.54 -22.20
N ARG A 115 -1.48 0.88 -21.18
CA ARG A 115 -0.37 0.05 -20.68
C ARG A 115 -0.72 -0.73 -19.40
N GLY A 116 -1.88 -0.47 -18.81
CA GLY A 116 -2.33 -1.10 -17.56
C GLY A 116 -1.48 -0.77 -16.33
N VAL A 117 -0.55 0.20 -16.43
CA VAL A 117 0.38 0.59 -15.36
C VAL A 117 0.53 2.10 -15.23
N PHE A 118 0.60 2.61 -14.00
CA PHE A 118 1.10 3.95 -13.73
C PHE A 118 2.11 3.99 -12.56
N ARG A 119 3.00 4.96 -12.64
CA ARG A 119 3.99 5.31 -11.62
C ARG A 119 3.72 6.73 -11.11
N LEU A 120 3.67 6.90 -9.80
CA LEU A 120 3.67 8.18 -9.11
C LEU A 120 5.03 8.34 -8.42
N ARG A 121 5.81 9.36 -8.80
CA ARG A 121 6.90 9.86 -7.95
C ARG A 121 6.34 10.92 -7.02
N PHE A 122 6.41 10.68 -5.70
CA PHE A 122 6.14 11.70 -4.69
C PHE A 122 7.41 12.08 -3.94
N ARG A 123 7.68 13.39 -3.86
CA ARG A 123 8.76 13.94 -3.05
C ARG A 123 8.22 15.06 -2.18
N GLY A 124 8.22 14.88 -0.86
CA GLY A 124 7.61 15.86 0.05
C GLY A 124 7.30 15.31 1.43
N ARG A 125 6.52 16.06 2.22
CA ARG A 125 6.02 15.59 3.52
C ARG A 125 4.70 14.82 3.36
N VAL A 126 4.43 13.91 4.29
CA VAL A 126 3.13 13.22 4.36
C VAL A 126 2.12 14.14 5.04
N THR A 127 1.27 14.79 4.25
CA THR A 127 0.25 15.76 4.70
C THR A 127 -1.15 15.33 4.25
N GLN A 128 -2.18 16.13 4.58
CA GLN A 128 -3.56 15.84 4.16
C GLN A 128 -3.70 15.89 2.64
N GLU A 129 -2.97 16.79 1.98
CA GLU A 129 -2.95 16.92 0.53
C GLU A 129 -2.28 15.69 -0.13
N PHE A 130 -1.32 15.04 0.53
CA PHE A 130 -0.82 13.73 0.08
C PHE A 130 -1.89 12.64 0.19
N THR A 131 -2.62 12.56 1.32
CA THR A 131 -3.74 11.62 1.49
C THR A 131 -4.80 11.80 0.39
N GLN A 132 -5.22 13.04 0.14
CA GLN A 132 -6.18 13.39 -0.91
C GLN A 132 -5.67 13.02 -2.32
N LEU A 133 -4.39 13.24 -2.61
CA LEU A 133 -3.78 12.82 -3.87
C LEU A 133 -3.89 11.30 -4.07
N MET A 134 -3.55 10.51 -3.04
CA MET A 134 -3.65 9.04 -3.12
C MET A 134 -5.10 8.58 -3.32
N GLN A 135 -6.07 9.19 -2.62
CA GLN A 135 -7.50 8.91 -2.78
C GLN A 135 -7.99 9.18 -4.21
N ARG A 136 -7.64 10.35 -4.76
CA ARG A 136 -8.02 10.77 -6.12
C ARG A 136 -7.41 9.88 -7.19
N LEU A 137 -6.13 9.53 -7.05
CA LEU A 137 -5.44 8.65 -8.00
C LEU A 137 -5.95 7.20 -7.94
N ALA A 138 -6.30 6.68 -6.77
CA ALA A 138 -6.92 5.36 -6.64
C ALA A 138 -8.24 5.29 -7.43
N VAL A 139 -9.14 6.26 -7.22
CA VAL A 139 -10.43 6.33 -7.94
C VAL A 139 -10.24 6.48 -9.45
N VAL A 140 -9.35 7.37 -9.91
CA VAL A 140 -9.11 7.54 -11.36
C VAL A 140 -8.45 6.30 -11.97
N ALA A 141 -7.57 5.62 -11.24
CA ALA A 141 -6.98 4.36 -11.68
C ALA A 141 -8.02 3.23 -11.80
N ASP A 142 -8.99 3.15 -10.88
CA ASP A 142 -10.09 2.18 -10.96
C ASP A 142 -11.04 2.50 -12.14
N GLU A 143 -11.39 3.77 -12.35
CA GLU A 143 -12.18 4.22 -13.51
C GLU A 143 -11.53 3.87 -14.86
N LEU A 144 -10.21 3.97 -14.93
CA LEU A 144 -9.40 3.67 -16.12
C LEU A 144 -8.95 2.20 -16.18
N ALA A 145 -9.38 1.35 -15.24
CA ALA A 145 -8.98 -0.06 -15.11
C ALA A 145 -7.44 -0.28 -15.06
N ILE A 146 -6.69 0.67 -14.51
CA ILE A 146 -5.24 0.58 -14.34
C ILE A 146 -4.93 -0.23 -13.08
N ASN A 147 -4.43 -1.46 -13.28
CA ASN A 147 -4.27 -2.46 -12.24
C ASN A 147 -2.86 -2.52 -11.63
N LYS A 148 -1.81 -2.07 -12.34
CA LYS A 148 -0.43 -2.03 -11.81
C LYS A 148 -0.12 -0.59 -11.35
N ARG A 149 0.23 -0.39 -10.08
CA ARG A 149 0.41 0.94 -9.46
C ARG A 149 1.71 0.97 -8.67
N VAL A 150 2.56 1.97 -8.94
CA VAL A 150 3.86 2.13 -8.26
C VAL A 150 3.96 3.51 -7.66
N LEU A 151 4.30 3.60 -6.37
CA LEU A 151 4.63 4.86 -5.68
C LEU A 151 6.13 4.90 -5.38
N ASP A 152 6.89 5.70 -6.12
CA ASP A 152 8.23 6.10 -5.70
C ASP A 152 8.11 7.15 -4.60
N ILE A 153 8.52 6.83 -3.37
CA ILE A 153 8.41 7.76 -2.25
C ILE A 153 9.78 8.29 -1.79
N ASP A 154 9.88 9.61 -1.72
CA ASP A 154 11.01 10.35 -1.12
C ASP A 154 10.46 11.33 -0.07
N SER A 155 10.32 10.86 1.17
CA SER A 155 9.69 11.61 2.26
C SER A 155 10.43 11.51 3.58
N SER A 156 10.60 12.68 4.22
CA SER A 156 11.03 12.79 5.61
C SER A 156 9.93 12.48 6.64
N GLY A 157 8.74 12.09 6.18
CA GLY A 157 7.53 11.89 6.99
C GLY A 157 6.67 13.14 7.07
N GLY A 158 5.78 13.19 8.06
CA GLY A 158 4.83 14.28 8.23
C GLY A 158 3.85 14.00 9.37
N MET A 159 2.56 14.10 9.10
CA MET A 159 1.51 13.77 10.07
C MET A 159 1.37 12.24 10.18
N VAL A 160 1.15 11.73 11.39
CA VAL A 160 0.98 10.28 11.63
C VAL A 160 -0.40 9.84 11.15
N GLU A 161 -1.44 10.56 11.57
CA GLU A 161 -2.82 10.29 11.22
C GLU A 161 -3.07 10.28 9.70
N GLU A 162 -2.40 11.17 8.95
CA GLU A 162 -2.45 11.15 7.46
C GLU A 162 -1.67 9.98 6.87
N ALA A 163 -0.53 9.61 7.45
CA ALA A 163 0.24 8.47 6.97
C ALA A 163 -0.54 7.16 7.12
N LEU A 164 -1.33 7.01 8.20
CA LEU A 164 -2.22 5.86 8.36
C LEU A 164 -3.32 5.87 7.29
N ARG A 165 -4.04 7.00 7.13
CA ARG A 165 -5.10 7.14 6.11
C ARG A 165 -4.60 6.90 4.68
N ALA A 166 -3.48 7.51 4.30
CA ALA A 166 -2.90 7.32 2.99
C ALA A 166 -2.43 5.87 2.79
N GLY A 167 -1.88 5.25 3.84
CA GLY A 167 -1.54 3.84 3.87
C GLY A 167 -2.74 2.91 3.72
N ASP A 168 -3.91 3.27 4.25
CA ASP A 168 -5.17 2.51 4.09
C ASP A 168 -5.66 2.55 2.64
N VAL A 169 -5.65 3.74 2.03
CA VAL A 169 -5.95 3.91 0.61
C VAL A 169 -4.99 3.11 -0.26
N ILE A 170 -3.72 3.02 0.12
CA ILE A 170 -2.70 2.23 -0.57
C ILE A 170 -3.02 0.73 -0.48
N ALA A 171 -3.29 0.21 0.73
CA ALA A 171 -3.61 -1.19 0.96
C ALA A 171 -4.89 -1.65 0.22
N GLU A 172 -5.96 -0.85 0.26
CA GLU A 172 -7.21 -1.16 -0.44
C GLU A 172 -7.14 -1.00 -1.97
N SER A 173 -6.07 -0.40 -2.49
CA SER A 173 -5.98 -0.05 -3.92
C SER A 173 -4.74 -0.59 -4.65
N ARG A 174 -4.05 -1.58 -4.06
CA ARG A 174 -3.05 -2.47 -4.69
C ARG A 174 -1.80 -1.78 -5.24
N TRP A 175 -0.96 -1.27 -4.35
CA TRP A 175 0.24 -0.51 -4.71
C TRP A 175 1.54 -1.23 -4.37
N THR A 176 2.49 -1.18 -5.31
CA THR A 176 3.91 -1.35 -5.01
C THR A 176 4.49 -0.03 -4.52
N ILE A 177 5.22 -0.05 -3.40
CA ILE A 177 5.95 1.11 -2.88
C ILE A 177 7.45 0.92 -3.14
N TRP A 178 8.09 1.92 -3.74
CA TRP A 178 9.54 1.93 -3.96
C TRP A 178 10.20 3.10 -3.23
N VAL A 179 11.03 2.80 -2.23
CA VAL A 179 12.00 3.76 -1.70
C VAL A 179 13.28 3.63 -2.55
N ARG A 180 13.42 4.49 -3.55
CA ARG A 180 14.55 4.45 -4.52
C ARG A 180 15.91 4.77 -3.90
N ASP A 181 16.98 4.36 -4.58
CA ASP A 181 18.35 4.76 -4.24
C ASP A 181 18.46 6.29 -4.08
N GLY A 182 19.11 6.72 -3.00
CA GLY A 182 19.24 8.14 -2.64
C GLY A 182 18.00 8.79 -2.02
N ALA A 183 16.80 8.21 -2.21
CA ALA A 183 15.58 8.64 -1.55
C ALA A 183 15.55 8.24 -0.07
N VAL A 184 14.61 8.83 0.67
CA VAL A 184 14.37 8.52 2.08
C VAL A 184 12.90 8.18 2.36
N CYS A 185 12.66 7.31 3.33
CA CYS A 185 11.34 7.13 3.93
C CYS A 185 11.48 7.13 5.45
N HIS A 186 11.30 8.31 6.05
CA HIS A 186 11.54 8.52 7.48
C HIS A 186 10.25 8.78 8.27
N SER A 187 10.28 8.49 9.56
CA SER A 187 9.22 8.86 10.51
C SER A 187 7.86 8.29 10.08
N SER A 188 6.80 9.11 9.96
CA SER A 188 5.49 8.61 9.52
C SER A 188 5.44 8.06 8.09
N CYS A 189 6.45 8.32 7.23
CA CYS A 189 6.53 7.66 5.91
C CYS A 189 6.54 6.13 6.03
N VAL A 190 7.09 5.58 7.12
CA VAL A 190 7.15 4.13 7.35
C VAL A 190 5.75 3.50 7.41
N PHE A 191 4.72 4.26 7.79
CA PHE A 191 3.33 3.76 7.75
C PHE A 191 2.78 3.74 6.32
N VAL A 192 3.08 4.76 5.50
CA VAL A 192 2.75 4.75 4.06
C VAL A 192 3.43 3.56 3.34
N LEU A 193 4.68 3.26 3.70
CA LEU A 193 5.41 2.09 3.21
C LEU A 193 4.76 0.78 3.64
N ALA A 194 4.32 0.67 4.90
CA ALA A 194 3.62 -0.51 5.39
C ALA A 194 2.27 -0.74 4.70
N GLY A 195 1.59 0.29 4.19
CA GLY A 195 0.37 0.11 3.39
C GLY A 195 0.55 -0.67 2.08
N GLY A 196 1.78 -0.76 1.54
CA GLY A 196 2.02 -1.39 0.23
C GLY A 196 1.93 -2.91 0.22
N ASP A 197 1.31 -3.47 -0.83
CA ASP A 197 1.28 -4.90 -1.20
C ASP A 197 2.69 -5.46 -1.45
N THR A 198 3.57 -4.63 -1.99
CA THR A 198 4.97 -4.97 -2.27
C THR A 198 5.85 -3.76 -1.96
N ARG A 199 6.94 -3.99 -1.25
CA ARG A 199 7.82 -2.99 -0.65
C ARG A 199 9.22 -3.20 -1.21
N LEU A 200 9.72 -2.24 -1.97
CA LEU A 200 11.04 -2.30 -2.60
C LEU A 200 11.95 -1.24 -1.96
N ILE A 201 13.06 -1.66 -1.36
CA ILE A 201 13.95 -0.75 -0.63
C ILE A 201 15.37 -0.71 -1.21
N GLY A 202 15.71 0.38 -1.91
CA GLY A 202 17.09 0.78 -2.21
C GLY A 202 17.56 2.00 -1.40
N GLY A 203 16.62 2.88 -1.05
CA GLY A 203 16.87 4.07 -0.23
C GLY A 203 16.93 3.82 1.27
N ARG A 204 16.97 4.89 2.05
CA ARG A 204 17.06 4.79 3.52
C ARG A 204 15.70 4.87 4.18
N VAL A 205 15.34 3.82 4.92
CA VAL A 205 14.17 3.80 5.80
C VAL A 205 14.61 4.10 7.23
N GLY A 206 13.88 4.95 7.95
CA GLY A 206 14.31 5.38 9.29
C GLY A 206 13.18 5.75 10.24
N ILE A 207 13.35 5.38 11.51
CA ILE A 207 12.35 5.55 12.56
C ILE A 207 12.83 6.45 13.70
N HIS A 208 11.89 7.15 14.32
CA HIS A 208 12.06 7.89 15.58
C HIS A 208 10.72 7.98 16.33
N ARG A 209 10.75 8.40 17.61
CA ARG A 209 9.53 8.55 18.41
C ARG A 209 8.55 9.55 17.84
N ILE A 210 7.27 9.23 17.97
CA ILE A 210 6.17 10.13 17.66
C ILE A 210 6.16 11.30 18.66
N ILE A 211 5.83 12.49 18.15
CA ILE A 211 5.64 13.72 18.91
C ILE A 211 4.26 14.32 18.58
N ARG A 212 3.46 14.54 19.63
CA ARG A 212 2.13 15.16 19.53
C ARG A 212 2.27 16.68 19.67
N MET A 213 2.48 17.37 18.54
CA MET A 213 2.67 18.83 18.55
C MET A 213 1.39 19.62 18.90
N SER A 214 0.22 18.99 18.73
CA SER A 214 -1.10 19.49 19.16
C SER A 214 -1.45 19.19 20.63
N SER A 215 -0.57 18.55 21.39
CA SER A 215 -0.83 18.22 22.80
C SER A 215 -0.78 19.47 23.68
N SER A 216 -1.81 19.66 24.50
CA SER A 216 -1.83 20.65 25.59
C SER A 216 -1.38 20.06 26.94
N ALA A 217 -0.91 18.81 26.96
CA ALA A 217 -0.48 18.11 28.17
C ALA A 217 0.60 18.89 28.95
N SER A 218 0.29 19.18 30.20
CA SER A 218 1.19 19.84 31.15
C SER A 218 2.04 18.84 31.95
N THR A 219 1.56 17.61 32.12
CA THR A 219 2.25 16.56 32.89
C THR A 219 2.71 15.38 32.03
N ARG A 220 3.74 14.67 32.52
CA ARG A 220 4.17 13.38 31.93
C ARG A 220 3.05 12.34 31.89
N ALA A 221 2.09 12.40 32.82
CA ALA A 221 0.98 11.46 32.89
C ALA A 221 -0.07 11.74 31.78
N GLU A 222 -0.43 13.01 31.58
CA GLU A 222 -1.28 13.44 30.45
C GLU A 222 -0.67 13.04 29.10
N LEU A 223 0.57 13.46 28.84
CA LEU A 223 1.24 13.18 27.56
C LEU A 223 1.42 11.68 27.31
N ASN A 224 1.62 10.88 28.37
CA ASN A 224 1.71 9.42 28.25
C ASN A 224 0.34 8.78 27.93
N ARG A 225 -0.77 9.24 28.52
CA ARG A 225 -2.12 8.79 28.11
C ARG A 225 -2.39 9.13 26.65
N GLU A 226 -2.06 10.36 26.24
CA GLU A 226 -2.21 10.82 24.86
C GLU A 226 -1.38 10.00 23.86
N LEU A 227 -0.10 9.77 24.15
CA LEU A 227 0.79 8.99 23.28
C LEU A 227 0.40 7.51 23.24
N ARG A 228 -0.06 6.91 24.35
CA ARG A 228 -0.55 5.53 24.35
C ARG A 228 -1.70 5.32 23.36
N ALA A 229 -2.63 6.27 23.25
CA ALA A 229 -3.70 6.19 22.25
C ALA A 229 -3.18 6.29 20.80
N VAL A 230 -2.06 6.98 20.54
CA VAL A 230 -1.44 7.01 19.20
C VAL A 230 -0.67 5.72 18.92
N TYR A 231 0.13 5.24 19.88
CA TYR A 231 0.89 4.01 19.72
C TYR A 231 0.01 2.76 19.64
N GLY A 232 -1.19 2.77 20.25
CA GLY A 232 -2.24 1.77 19.99
C GLY A 232 -2.59 1.73 18.51
N ARG A 233 -3.16 2.82 17.96
CA ARG A 233 -3.51 2.92 16.53
C ARG A 233 -2.36 2.56 15.58
N VAL A 234 -1.13 2.93 15.92
CA VAL A 234 0.06 2.59 15.13
C VAL A 234 0.40 1.10 15.19
N ARG A 235 0.22 0.44 16.34
CA ARG A 235 0.38 -1.03 16.46
C ARG A 235 -0.70 -1.74 15.66
N ASP A 236 -1.96 -1.37 15.86
CA ASP A 236 -3.12 -1.94 15.16
C ASP A 236 -2.94 -1.79 13.63
N TYR A 237 -2.46 -0.62 13.18
CA TYR A 237 -2.13 -0.34 11.78
C TYR A 237 -1.00 -1.23 11.24
N LEU A 238 0.11 -1.36 11.97
CA LEU A 238 1.24 -2.19 11.54
C LEU A 238 0.83 -3.66 11.45
N GLU A 239 0.11 -4.16 12.45
CA GLU A 239 -0.34 -5.56 12.53
C GLU A 239 -1.24 -5.94 11.35
N ARG A 240 -2.29 -5.16 11.06
CA ARG A 240 -3.18 -5.44 9.92
C ARG A 240 -2.52 -5.25 8.54
N ASN A 241 -1.39 -4.56 8.49
CA ASN A 241 -0.57 -4.40 7.29
C ASN A 241 0.67 -5.33 7.29
N GLY A 242 0.66 -6.44 8.06
CA GLY A 242 1.72 -7.45 8.01
C GLY A 242 3.12 -6.94 8.40
N ALA A 243 3.19 -5.86 9.18
CA ALA A 243 4.43 -5.26 9.67
C ALA A 243 4.57 -5.46 11.19
N ALA A 244 5.80 -5.70 11.65
CA ALA A 244 6.02 -6.03 13.06
C ALA A 244 5.71 -4.85 14.00
N VAL A 245 4.83 -5.06 14.98
CA VAL A 245 4.51 -4.07 16.04
C VAL A 245 5.73 -3.62 16.85
N ALA A 246 6.82 -4.40 16.83
CA ALA A 246 8.12 -4.04 17.39
C ALA A 246 8.70 -2.73 16.80
N VAL A 247 8.32 -2.34 15.58
CA VAL A 247 8.69 -1.04 14.98
C VAL A 247 8.15 0.11 15.83
N ALA A 248 6.92 0.00 16.35
CA ALA A 248 6.32 1.01 17.23
C ALA A 248 7.07 1.11 18.58
N ASP A 249 7.55 -0.02 19.11
CA ASP A 249 8.35 -0.06 20.34
C ASP A 249 9.73 0.57 20.15
N LEU A 250 10.40 0.29 19.03
CA LEU A 250 11.66 0.95 18.67
C LEU A 250 11.47 2.45 18.44
N MET A 251 10.37 2.86 17.81
CA MET A 251 10.00 4.27 17.70
C MET A 251 9.92 4.92 19.09
N MET A 252 9.23 4.34 20.07
CA MET A 252 9.14 4.91 21.43
C MET A 252 10.50 5.22 22.06
N ALA A 253 11.51 4.37 21.82
CA ALA A 253 12.85 4.51 22.39
C ALA A 253 13.72 5.58 21.70
N VAL A 254 13.65 5.71 20.37
CA VAL A 254 14.53 6.59 19.58
C VAL A 254 14.12 8.06 19.74
N PRO A 255 14.97 8.97 20.26
CA PRO A 255 14.63 10.38 20.43
C PRO A 255 14.26 11.08 19.11
N ASN A 256 13.32 12.03 19.14
CA ASN A 256 12.80 12.72 17.94
C ASN A 256 13.83 13.63 17.23
N ARG A 257 14.91 14.00 17.92
CA ARG A 257 16.07 14.73 17.39
C ARG A 257 17.14 13.81 16.76
N SER A 258 16.85 12.53 16.66
CA SER A 258 17.72 11.49 16.10
C SER A 258 16.90 10.55 15.25
N LEU A 259 17.55 9.84 14.33
CA LEU A 259 16.90 8.91 13.43
C LEU A 259 17.66 7.58 13.48
N ARG A 260 16.98 6.49 13.79
CA ARG A 260 17.52 5.14 13.57
C ARG A 260 17.22 4.76 12.14
N ILE A 261 18.26 4.63 11.31
CA ILE A 261 18.15 3.97 10.01
C ILE A 261 18.06 2.47 10.26
N LEU A 262 17.12 1.80 9.60
CA LEU A 262 16.97 0.34 9.67
C LEU A 262 17.95 -0.33 8.70
N THR A 263 18.56 -1.43 9.11
CA THR A 263 19.36 -2.28 8.22
C THR A 263 18.46 -3.11 7.28
N PRO A 264 18.99 -3.67 6.18
CA PRO A 264 18.23 -4.59 5.32
C PRO A 264 17.65 -5.79 6.09
N ASP A 265 18.40 -6.33 7.05
CA ASP A 265 17.95 -7.44 7.89
C ASP A 265 16.84 -7.02 8.85
N GLU A 266 16.91 -5.82 9.43
CA GLU A 266 15.80 -5.25 10.23
C GLU A 266 14.55 -5.01 9.38
N LEU A 267 14.70 -4.51 8.15
CA LEU A 267 13.57 -4.27 7.26
C LEU A 267 12.83 -5.56 6.95
N LYS A 268 13.54 -6.63 6.61
CA LYS A 268 12.97 -7.96 6.39
C LYS A 268 12.36 -8.54 7.67
N LEU A 269 13.07 -8.46 8.80
CA LEU A 269 12.60 -8.93 10.11
C LEU A 269 11.30 -8.23 10.55
N TYR A 270 11.10 -6.97 10.16
CA TYR A 270 9.90 -6.20 10.47
C TYR A 270 8.84 -6.22 9.36
N GLY A 271 9.05 -7.00 8.29
CA GLY A 271 8.15 -7.12 7.14
C GLY A 271 8.13 -5.90 6.21
N LEU A 272 9.01 -4.91 6.40
CA LEU A 272 9.03 -3.64 5.68
C LEU A 272 9.74 -3.69 4.30
N ASP A 273 10.16 -4.87 3.85
CA ASP A 273 10.82 -5.15 2.57
C ASP A 273 10.28 -6.47 2.00
N GLY A 274 10.05 -6.53 0.69
CA GLY A 274 9.44 -7.68 0.00
C GLY A 274 7.92 -7.62 -0.14
N VAL A 275 7.29 -8.79 -0.30
CA VAL A 275 5.83 -8.93 -0.38
C VAL A 275 5.20 -8.74 1.01
N ASN A 276 4.08 -8.03 1.09
CA ASN A 276 3.32 -7.84 2.31
C ASN A 276 2.64 -9.15 2.75
N PRO A 277 3.00 -9.73 3.92
CA PRO A 277 2.46 -11.02 4.35
C PRO A 277 0.93 -11.02 4.50
N ALA A 278 0.36 -9.94 5.03
CA ALA A 278 -1.10 -9.84 5.22
C ALA A 278 -1.86 -9.82 3.90
N GLN A 279 -1.26 -9.21 2.86
CA GLN A 279 -1.86 -9.17 1.52
C GLN A 279 -1.68 -10.49 0.77
N ASP A 280 -0.53 -11.18 0.90
CA ASP A 280 -0.33 -12.50 0.30
C ASP A 280 -1.26 -13.56 0.91
N ASP A 281 -1.44 -13.57 2.25
CA ASP A 281 -2.41 -14.44 2.91
C ASP A 281 -3.86 -14.16 2.43
N LEU A 282 -4.23 -12.89 2.27
CA LEU A 282 -5.55 -12.50 1.78
C LEU A 282 -5.77 -12.95 0.32
N ASP A 283 -4.78 -12.76 -0.55
CA ASP A 283 -4.85 -13.18 -1.94
C ASP A 283 -4.76 -14.70 -2.12
N ARG A 284 -4.00 -15.40 -1.28
CA ARG A 284 -4.05 -16.86 -1.12
C ARG A 284 -5.47 -17.33 -0.83
N LEU A 285 -6.15 -16.73 0.15
CA LEU A 285 -7.53 -17.08 0.51
C LEU A 285 -8.56 -16.69 -0.56
N ARG A 286 -8.35 -15.59 -1.29
CA ARG A 286 -9.17 -15.21 -2.45
C ARG A 286 -9.02 -16.23 -3.59
N LEU A 287 -7.80 -16.62 -3.93
CA LEU A 287 -7.51 -17.61 -4.98
C LEU A 287 -7.94 -19.03 -4.61
N MET A 288 -7.79 -19.44 -3.34
CA MET A 288 -8.30 -20.72 -2.85
C MET A 288 -9.82 -20.82 -3.03
N ARG A 289 -10.56 -19.74 -2.78
CA ARG A 289 -12.02 -19.66 -3.00
C ARG A 289 -12.40 -19.61 -4.49
N LYS A 290 -11.58 -18.98 -5.34
CA LYS A 290 -11.84 -18.79 -6.78
C LYS A 290 -11.44 -19.98 -7.65
N CYS A 291 -10.29 -20.59 -7.37
CA CYS A 291 -9.62 -21.61 -8.18
C CYS A 291 -9.43 -22.96 -7.48
N GLY A 292 -9.62 -23.03 -6.15
CA GLY A 292 -9.44 -24.25 -5.35
C GLY A 292 -8.04 -24.43 -4.74
N GLN A 293 -7.94 -25.36 -3.79
CA GLN A 293 -6.70 -25.63 -3.03
C GLN A 293 -5.54 -26.13 -3.92
N ASP A 294 -5.83 -27.04 -4.85
CA ASP A 294 -4.81 -27.64 -5.74
C ASP A 294 -4.09 -26.57 -6.57
N PHE A 295 -4.85 -25.62 -7.12
CA PHE A 295 -4.34 -24.46 -7.85
C PHE A 295 -3.36 -23.66 -6.99
N VAL A 296 -3.75 -23.32 -5.75
CA VAL A 296 -2.90 -22.54 -4.83
C VAL A 296 -1.62 -23.30 -4.50
N ASN A 297 -1.72 -24.58 -4.12
CA ASN A 297 -0.55 -25.39 -3.78
C ASN A 297 0.46 -25.49 -4.94
N ARG A 298 -0.03 -25.63 -6.18
CA ARG A 298 0.82 -25.61 -7.39
C ARG A 298 1.41 -24.23 -7.67
N ARG A 299 0.66 -23.16 -7.39
CA ARG A 299 1.13 -21.77 -7.53
C ARG A 299 2.27 -21.48 -6.56
N ASP A 300 2.14 -21.86 -5.29
CA ASP A 300 3.19 -21.67 -4.28
C ASP A 300 4.46 -22.46 -4.63
N ALA A 301 4.30 -23.70 -5.09
CA ALA A 301 5.40 -24.54 -5.53
C ALA A 301 6.10 -23.96 -6.77
N TYR A 302 5.33 -23.34 -7.69
CA TYR A 302 5.89 -22.58 -8.80
C TYR A 302 6.67 -21.35 -8.33
N VAL A 303 6.14 -20.55 -7.40
CA VAL A 303 6.81 -19.33 -6.90
C VAL A 303 8.17 -19.68 -6.27
N ARG A 304 8.22 -20.65 -5.33
CA ARG A 304 9.49 -21.10 -4.74
C ARG A 304 10.47 -21.65 -5.79
N ALA A 305 9.96 -22.39 -6.79
CA ALA A 305 10.79 -22.87 -7.89
C ALA A 305 11.30 -21.72 -8.79
N PHE A 306 10.51 -20.67 -8.98
CA PHE A 306 10.89 -19.48 -9.74
C PHE A 306 11.98 -18.69 -9.00
N ASP A 307 11.83 -18.47 -7.69
CA ASP A 307 12.84 -17.78 -6.90
C ASP A 307 14.17 -18.55 -6.82
N THR A 308 14.12 -19.88 -6.72
CA THR A 308 15.34 -20.71 -6.69
C THR A 308 15.98 -20.97 -8.05
N THR A 309 15.21 -20.95 -9.15
CA THR A 309 15.70 -21.37 -10.50
C THR A 309 15.79 -20.22 -11.50
N CYS A 310 14.89 -19.24 -11.41
CA CYS A 310 14.78 -18.14 -12.36
C CYS A 310 15.39 -16.85 -11.83
N ASN A 311 15.21 -16.52 -10.55
CA ASN A 311 15.58 -15.24 -9.94
C ASN A 311 17.11 -15.12 -9.69
N ALA A 312 17.87 -14.99 -10.78
CA ALA A 312 19.32 -14.82 -10.78
C ALA A 312 19.73 -13.35 -11.03
N PRO A 313 20.73 -12.79 -10.31
CA PRO A 313 21.04 -11.35 -10.37
C PRO A 313 21.55 -10.82 -11.72
N ASP A 314 21.93 -11.71 -12.63
CA ASP A 314 22.52 -11.43 -13.93
C ASP A 314 21.53 -11.52 -15.11
N ARG A 315 20.28 -11.90 -14.85
CA ARG A 315 19.23 -12.00 -15.87
C ARG A 315 18.46 -10.70 -16.04
N ASP A 316 18.20 -10.33 -17.29
CA ASP A 316 17.26 -9.27 -17.62
C ASP A 316 15.79 -9.74 -17.44
N VAL A 317 14.85 -8.78 -17.50
CA VAL A 317 13.42 -9.01 -17.30
C VAL A 317 12.83 -9.99 -18.33
N GLU A 318 13.37 -10.01 -19.55
CA GLU A 318 12.89 -10.84 -20.66
C GLU A 318 13.34 -12.30 -20.47
N GLN A 319 14.57 -12.50 -20.02
CA GLN A 319 15.12 -13.81 -19.61
C GLN A 319 14.41 -14.35 -18.37
N LEU A 320 14.08 -13.50 -17.39
CA LEU A 320 13.29 -13.88 -16.21
C LEU A 320 11.88 -14.34 -16.61
N ALA A 321 11.19 -13.56 -17.45
CA ALA A 321 9.88 -13.92 -17.97
C ALA A 321 9.91 -15.23 -18.78
N ALA A 322 10.88 -15.39 -19.68
CA ALA A 322 11.06 -16.62 -20.45
C ALA A 322 11.29 -17.85 -19.55
N CYS A 323 12.13 -17.74 -18.52
CA CYS A 323 12.36 -18.81 -17.55
C CYS A 323 11.06 -19.19 -16.81
N GLY A 324 10.29 -18.20 -16.35
CA GLY A 324 9.01 -18.45 -15.68
C GLY A 324 7.97 -19.12 -16.60
N LEU A 325 7.89 -18.68 -17.85
CA LEU A 325 6.98 -19.25 -18.86
C LEU A 325 7.32 -20.71 -19.20
N GLU A 326 8.61 -21.09 -19.21
CA GLU A 326 9.02 -22.49 -19.34
C GLU A 326 8.74 -23.28 -18.05
N LEU A 327 9.07 -22.70 -16.89
CA LEU A 327 8.98 -23.35 -15.59
C LEU A 327 7.53 -23.70 -15.20
N ARG A 328 6.56 -22.80 -15.45
CA ARG A 328 5.16 -22.95 -15.02
C ARG A 328 4.47 -24.18 -15.62
N GLY A 329 4.90 -24.63 -16.80
CA GLY A 329 4.39 -25.86 -17.42
C GLY A 329 4.65 -27.11 -16.58
N LYS A 330 5.73 -27.12 -15.77
CA LYS A 330 6.06 -28.23 -14.84
C LYS A 330 5.08 -28.31 -13.66
N PHE A 331 4.34 -27.23 -13.40
CA PHE A 331 3.35 -27.09 -12.32
C PHE A 331 1.90 -27.09 -12.86
N GLY A 332 1.70 -27.51 -14.11
CA GLY A 332 0.36 -27.61 -14.71
C GLY A 332 -0.30 -26.25 -14.98
N PHE A 333 0.50 -25.21 -15.28
CA PHE A 333 -0.01 -23.92 -15.73
C PHE A 333 0.22 -23.71 -17.24
N PRO A 334 -0.69 -23.02 -17.97
CA PRO A 334 -1.94 -22.41 -17.48
C PRO A 334 -2.97 -23.44 -16.99
N ASP A 335 -3.69 -23.07 -15.93
CA ASP A 335 -4.69 -23.92 -15.31
C ASP A 335 -5.95 -24.04 -16.20
N ALA A 336 -6.56 -25.22 -16.22
CA ALA A 336 -7.70 -25.49 -17.10
C ALA A 336 -9.02 -24.85 -16.63
N GLN A 337 -9.15 -24.53 -15.34
CA GLN A 337 -10.33 -23.92 -14.73
C GLN A 337 -10.10 -22.45 -14.37
N CYS A 338 -8.87 -22.08 -13.99
CA CYS A 338 -8.45 -20.73 -13.60
C CYS A 338 -7.28 -20.18 -14.48
N PRO A 339 -7.40 -20.15 -15.82
CA PRO A 339 -6.31 -19.73 -16.69
C PRO A 339 -5.90 -18.26 -16.46
N SER A 340 -6.83 -17.36 -16.14
CA SER A 340 -6.54 -15.93 -15.90
C SER A 340 -5.69 -15.67 -14.66
N GLU A 341 -5.77 -16.53 -13.64
CA GLU A 341 -5.02 -16.38 -12.39
C GLU A 341 -3.67 -17.12 -12.41
N SER A 342 -3.42 -17.89 -13.47
CA SER A 342 -2.20 -18.68 -13.60
C SER A 342 -0.96 -17.77 -13.65
N PRO A 343 0.20 -18.19 -13.13
CA PRO A 343 1.42 -17.40 -13.21
C PRO A 343 1.74 -16.98 -14.65
N LEU A 344 2.04 -15.70 -14.83
CA LEU A 344 2.38 -15.08 -16.13
C LEU A 344 1.25 -15.19 -17.18
N SER A 345 -0.02 -15.20 -16.74
CA SER A 345 -1.20 -15.29 -17.62
C SER A 345 -1.33 -14.12 -18.59
N GLU A 346 -0.73 -12.96 -18.32
CA GLU A 346 -0.73 -11.83 -19.27
C GLU A 346 -0.05 -12.20 -20.61
N PHE A 347 0.92 -13.11 -20.59
CA PHE A 347 1.62 -13.58 -21.80
C PHE A 347 0.80 -14.59 -22.60
N ASP A 348 -0.16 -15.31 -21.99
CA ASP A 348 -1.05 -16.23 -22.71
C ASP A 348 -2.00 -15.48 -23.65
N LEU A 349 -2.48 -14.31 -23.23
CA LEU A 349 -3.32 -13.44 -24.05
C LEU A 349 -2.52 -12.91 -25.25
N VAL A 350 -1.27 -12.47 -25.04
CA VAL A 350 -0.36 -12.02 -26.11
C VAL A 350 -0.02 -13.17 -27.06
N GLY A 351 0.23 -14.38 -26.54
CA GLY A 351 0.45 -15.59 -27.34
C GLY A 351 -0.76 -15.97 -28.20
N GLN A 352 -1.97 -15.87 -27.67
CA GLN A 352 -3.20 -16.12 -28.43
C GLN A 352 -3.46 -15.05 -29.50
N MET A 353 -3.23 -13.76 -29.19
CA MET A 353 -3.38 -12.67 -30.15
C MET A 353 -2.36 -12.76 -31.29
N THR A 354 -1.10 -13.09 -30.99
CA THR A 354 -0.05 -13.28 -32.01
C THR A 354 -0.32 -14.52 -32.86
N ALA A 355 -0.72 -15.65 -32.26
CA ALA A 355 -1.14 -16.84 -33.01
C ALA A 355 -2.36 -16.58 -33.90
N ALA A 356 -3.36 -15.81 -33.43
CA ALA A 356 -4.52 -15.42 -34.22
C ALA A 356 -4.13 -14.49 -35.40
N ALA A 357 -3.21 -13.56 -35.19
CA ALA A 357 -2.67 -12.70 -36.25
C ALA A 357 -1.88 -13.51 -37.30
N ASP A 358 -1.06 -14.47 -36.86
CA ASP A 358 -0.33 -15.40 -37.73
C ASP A 358 -1.26 -16.31 -38.53
N ILE A 359 -2.33 -16.83 -37.92
CA ILE A 359 -3.36 -17.62 -38.59
C ILE A 359 -4.10 -16.76 -39.63
N ALA A 360 -4.49 -15.54 -39.28
CA ALA A 360 -5.11 -14.59 -40.22
C ALA A 360 -4.17 -14.22 -41.37
N SER A 361 -2.88 -14.05 -41.11
CA SER A 361 -1.84 -13.80 -42.11
C SER A 361 -1.67 -15.01 -43.05
N ARG A 362 -1.58 -16.23 -42.50
CA ARG A 362 -1.49 -17.48 -43.28
C ARG A 362 -2.74 -17.75 -44.11
N LEU A 363 -3.94 -17.46 -43.60
CA LEU A 363 -5.20 -17.59 -44.36
C LEU A 363 -5.24 -16.64 -45.55
N ARG A 364 -4.75 -15.39 -45.40
CA ARG A 364 -4.58 -14.45 -46.52
C ARG A 364 -3.57 -14.95 -47.56
N ILE A 365 -2.44 -15.51 -47.11
CA ILE A 365 -1.39 -16.05 -48.01
C ILE A 365 -1.88 -17.30 -48.76
N LEU A 366 -2.72 -18.14 -48.14
CA LEU A 366 -3.29 -19.35 -48.73
C LEU A 366 -4.51 -19.09 -49.62
N GLY A 367 -4.90 -17.82 -49.84
CA GLY A 367 -5.99 -17.46 -50.73
C GLY A 367 -7.38 -17.96 -50.30
N VAL A 368 -7.54 -18.33 -49.03
CA VAL A 368 -8.86 -18.68 -48.46
C VAL A 368 -9.65 -17.37 -48.33
N PRO A 369 -10.82 -17.23 -48.97
CA PRO A 369 -11.61 -16.01 -48.83
C PRO A 369 -11.98 -15.80 -47.37
N GLY A 370 -11.51 -14.70 -46.78
CA GLY A 370 -12.06 -14.23 -45.52
C GLY A 370 -13.55 -13.95 -45.71
N VAL A 371 -14.38 -14.43 -44.78
CA VAL A 371 -15.78 -14.04 -44.77
C VAL A 371 -15.84 -12.59 -44.32
N ASP A 372 -15.93 -11.68 -45.28
CA ASP A 372 -16.21 -10.27 -45.00
C ASP A 372 -17.53 -10.19 -44.20
N PRO A 373 -17.55 -9.49 -43.05
CA PRO A 373 -18.81 -9.15 -42.40
C PRO A 373 -19.55 -8.17 -43.32
N GLN A 374 -20.46 -8.71 -44.14
CA GLN A 374 -21.18 -7.93 -45.12
C GLN A 374 -21.92 -6.78 -44.43
N SER A 375 -21.60 -5.56 -44.87
CA SER A 375 -22.35 -4.36 -44.57
C SER A 375 -23.81 -4.57 -44.97
N ALA A 376 -24.68 -4.80 -43.99
CA ALA A 376 -26.11 -4.91 -44.20
C ALA A 376 -26.65 -3.51 -44.56
N ALA A 377 -26.93 -3.30 -45.84
CA ALA A 377 -27.43 -2.04 -46.35
C ALA A 377 -28.81 -1.68 -45.76
N ASP A 378 -28.95 -0.40 -45.43
CA ASP A 378 -30.12 0.27 -44.87
C ASP A 378 -31.37 0.18 -45.78
N PRO A 379 -32.49 -0.43 -45.33
CA PRO A 379 -33.79 -0.31 -45.97
C PRO A 379 -34.69 0.72 -45.24
N ARG A 380 -34.92 1.85 -45.93
CA ARG A 380 -35.83 2.92 -45.49
C ARG A 380 -37.28 2.44 -45.23
N PRO A 381 -38.04 3.16 -44.38
CA PRO A 381 -39.25 2.64 -43.74
C PRO A 381 -40.51 2.67 -44.63
N THR A 382 -41.41 1.71 -44.41
CA THR A 382 -42.79 1.70 -44.90
C THR A 382 -43.78 1.77 -43.74
N GLU A 383 -44.80 2.62 -43.84
CA GLU A 383 -45.77 2.89 -42.77
C GLU A 383 -46.70 1.69 -42.43
N PRO A 384 -47.25 1.58 -41.20
CA PRO A 384 -48.07 0.46 -40.76
C PRO A 384 -49.57 0.80 -40.56
N THR A 385 -50.49 -0.12 -40.90
CA THR A 385 -51.89 -0.16 -40.39
C THR A 385 -52.57 -1.50 -40.74
N PRO A 386 -53.62 -1.97 -40.02
CA PRO A 386 -53.58 -2.40 -38.62
C PRO A 386 -54.21 -3.80 -38.38
N THR A 387 -53.97 -4.41 -37.22
CA THR A 387 -54.88 -5.43 -36.65
C THR A 387 -55.02 -5.30 -35.12
N ARG A 388 -56.16 -5.78 -34.59
CA ARG A 388 -56.78 -5.35 -33.33
C ARG A 388 -56.46 -6.23 -32.11
N ARG A 389 -56.47 -5.55 -30.93
CA ARG A 389 -56.86 -6.05 -29.58
C ARG A 389 -55.87 -7.04 -28.92
N ARG A 390 -55.70 -7.04 -27.58
CA ARG A 390 -56.52 -6.43 -26.50
C ARG A 390 -55.64 -6.14 -25.24
N GLU A 391 -56.23 -5.52 -24.22
CA GLU A 391 -55.72 -5.34 -22.83
C GLU A 391 -54.66 -4.25 -22.57
N ARG A 392 -54.58 -3.59 -21.40
CA ARG A 392 -55.62 -3.13 -20.44
C ARG A 392 -55.04 -2.03 -19.53
N ALA A 393 -55.73 -0.89 -19.39
CA ALA A 393 -55.65 0.11 -18.29
C ALA A 393 -54.29 0.63 -17.73
N SER A 394 -53.96 1.88 -18.12
CA SER A 394 -53.27 2.99 -17.41
C SER A 394 -53.75 3.31 -15.96
N PRO A 395 -53.24 4.37 -15.26
CA PRO A 395 -51.99 5.17 -15.39
C PRO A 395 -51.25 5.51 -14.04
N ALA A 396 -50.12 6.23 -14.13
CA ALA A 396 -49.74 7.28 -13.16
C ALA A 396 -49.06 8.48 -13.87
N SER A 397 -49.31 9.71 -13.39
CA SER A 397 -48.78 11.01 -13.88
C SER A 397 -47.35 11.26 -13.36
N ALA A 398 -46.40 11.89 -14.06
CA ALA A 398 -46.38 13.19 -14.78
C ALA A 398 -46.37 14.44 -13.86
N ALA A 399 -45.22 15.14 -13.83
CA ALA A 399 -45.06 16.54 -13.38
C ALA A 399 -43.78 17.13 -14.02
N GLU A 400 -43.86 18.36 -14.54
CA GLU A 400 -42.79 19.08 -15.26
C GLU A 400 -42.07 20.13 -14.38
N ALA A 401 -40.99 20.71 -14.91
CA ALA A 401 -40.11 21.70 -14.26
C ALA A 401 -40.42 23.16 -14.64
N ALA A 402 -39.88 24.16 -13.91
CA ALA A 402 -39.31 25.40 -14.48
C ALA A 402 -38.64 26.38 -13.45
N ASN A 403 -37.38 26.74 -13.75
CA ASN A 403 -36.59 27.98 -13.55
C ASN A 403 -37.00 29.18 -12.64
N GLY A 404 -35.98 29.84 -12.06
CA GLY A 404 -35.97 31.25 -11.59
C GLY A 404 -34.59 31.72 -11.07
N ALA A 405 -34.21 33.00 -11.26
CA ALA A 405 -32.82 33.53 -11.04
C ALA A 405 -32.65 34.53 -9.86
N ALA A 406 -31.39 34.90 -9.52
CA ALA A 406 -30.94 35.71 -8.35
C ALA A 406 -30.43 37.14 -8.73
N PRO A 407 -29.73 37.98 -7.89
CA PRO A 407 -29.41 38.03 -6.43
C PRO A 407 -29.76 39.46 -5.81
N PRO A 408 -28.94 40.28 -5.09
CA PRO A 408 -27.91 40.13 -4.00
C PRO A 408 -27.96 41.14 -2.77
N ARG A 409 -27.45 40.73 -1.57
CA ARG A 409 -26.68 41.53 -0.52
C ARG A 409 -27.29 42.78 0.21
N PRO A 410 -26.70 43.32 1.33
CA PRO A 410 -25.79 42.80 2.38
C PRO A 410 -26.27 43.10 3.87
N PRO A 411 -25.52 43.65 4.87
CA PRO A 411 -25.27 42.98 6.18
C PRO A 411 -25.67 43.78 7.46
N SER A 412 -25.33 43.27 8.66
CA SER A 412 -25.29 44.05 9.92
C SER A 412 -24.27 43.52 10.95
N ASP A 413 -23.59 44.44 11.64
CA ASP A 413 -22.51 44.24 12.65
C ASP A 413 -23.02 44.11 14.11
N GLU A 414 -22.07 44.19 15.07
CA GLU A 414 -22.20 44.61 16.49
C GLU A 414 -22.63 43.57 17.55
N THR A 415 -22.23 43.62 18.84
CA THR A 415 -20.93 43.85 19.55
C THR A 415 -21.17 43.63 21.07
N ALA A 416 -20.10 43.65 21.90
CA ALA A 416 -20.09 43.69 23.40
C ALA A 416 -20.52 42.38 24.11
N ALA A 417 -19.89 41.87 25.19
CA ALA A 417 -19.12 42.40 26.33
C ALA A 417 -19.94 42.61 27.63
N GLY A 418 -19.39 42.18 28.78
CA GLY A 418 -20.05 42.04 30.09
C GLY A 418 -20.56 40.62 30.34
N ASP A 419 -20.55 40.06 31.55
CA ASP A 419 -20.23 40.63 32.87
C ASP A 419 -19.66 39.56 33.82
N GLU A 420 -18.97 39.98 34.89
CA GLU A 420 -18.49 39.09 35.96
C GLU A 420 -19.63 38.76 36.95
N THR A 421 -19.58 37.60 37.61
CA THR A 421 -20.17 37.49 38.95
C THR A 421 -19.55 36.37 39.78
N LEU A 422 -18.83 36.75 40.84
CA LEU A 422 -18.58 35.89 41.99
C LEU A 422 -19.92 35.60 42.70
N ILE A 423 -20.16 34.35 43.09
CA ILE A 423 -20.75 34.03 44.40
C ILE A 423 -19.93 32.90 45.05
N GLU A 424 -19.70 33.07 46.35
CA GLU A 424 -18.79 32.28 47.19
C GLU A 424 -19.58 31.40 48.17
N THR A 425 -18.88 30.47 48.84
CA THR A 425 -19.27 29.71 50.05
C THR A 425 -20.21 28.49 49.91
N GLY A 426 -19.84 27.41 50.62
CA GLY A 426 -20.60 26.14 50.67
C GLY A 426 -19.75 24.93 51.11
N GLU A 427 -19.26 24.94 52.35
CA GLU A 427 -18.38 23.90 52.92
C GLU A 427 -19.16 22.68 53.49
N THR A 428 -18.42 21.65 53.94
CA THR A 428 -18.79 20.35 54.56
C THR A 428 -19.20 19.23 53.58
N ALA A 429 -18.37 18.23 53.24
CA ALA A 429 -17.62 17.25 54.05
C ALA A 429 -18.47 16.05 54.53
N GLU A 430 -18.22 14.87 53.98
CA GLU A 430 -18.11 13.62 54.75
C GLU A 430 -17.21 12.60 54.04
N THR A 431 -16.56 11.74 54.82
CA THR A 431 -15.50 10.79 54.44
C THR A 431 -16.02 9.38 54.19
N ALA A 432 -15.45 8.66 53.21
CA ALA A 432 -15.53 7.21 53.15
C ALA A 432 -14.22 6.61 52.60
N GLU A 433 -13.49 5.88 53.46
CA GLU A 433 -12.34 5.02 53.09
C GLU A 433 -12.81 3.58 52.78
N PRO A 434 -11.97 2.73 52.16
CA PRO A 434 -12.42 1.51 51.49
C PRO A 434 -12.60 0.29 52.41
N VAL A 435 -13.32 -0.71 51.91
CA VAL A 435 -13.46 -2.04 52.53
C VAL A 435 -12.82 -3.10 51.63
N GLU A 436 -11.69 -3.65 52.05
CA GLU A 436 -11.28 -5.02 51.69
C GLU A 436 -12.01 -6.03 52.58
N PRO A 437 -12.15 -7.28 52.14
CA PRO A 437 -11.83 -8.37 53.07
C PRO A 437 -11.04 -9.55 52.47
N ASP A 438 -10.03 -9.94 53.24
CA ASP A 438 -9.54 -11.29 53.56
C ASP A 438 -9.09 -12.30 52.49
N THR A 439 -7.88 -12.81 52.79
CA THR A 439 -7.23 -14.03 52.30
C THR A 439 -7.72 -15.30 53.01
N GLU A 440 -7.26 -16.47 52.48
CA GLU A 440 -7.56 -17.85 52.91
C GLU A 440 -8.97 -18.33 52.48
N ARG A 441 -9.11 -19.43 51.72
CA ARG A 441 -8.29 -20.65 51.73
C ARG A 441 -8.37 -21.45 50.42
#